data_AF-A0A432GKX0-F1
#
_entry.id   AF-A0A432GKX0-F1
#
_cell.length_a   1.000
_cell.length_b   1.000
_cell.length_c   1.000
_cell.angle_alpha   90.00
_cell.angle_beta   90.00
_cell.angle_gamma   90.00
#
_symmetry.space_group_name_H-M   'P 1'
#
loop_
_entity.id
_entity.type
_entity.pdbx_description
1 polymer ?
#
loop_
_entity_poly.entity_id
_entity_poly.type
_entity_poly.pdbx_seq_one_letter_code
_entity_poly.pdbx_strand_id
1 'polypeptide(L)' 'GEVVGWLTSGGWGYTVNKNIGYGYVRNPEGVDNEYFISGTYELEVATVRHSCKLQLGPLYDPKLERVRK' A
#
# COMPACT_ATOMS: atom_id res chain seq x y z
N GLY A 1 -11.60 -4.03 -13.06
CA GLY A 1 -10.54 -3.30 -12.35
C GLY A 1 -10.69 -1.86 -12.71
N GLU A 2 -10.96 -1.02 -11.72
CA GLU A 2 -11.04 0.42 -11.85
C GLU A 2 -9.71 1.03 -11.38
N VAL A 3 -9.25 2.09 -12.04
CA VAL A 3 -8.02 2.77 -11.63
C VAL A 3 -8.36 3.68 -10.46
N VAL A 4 -8.14 3.16 -9.26
CA VAL A 4 -8.44 3.86 -8.01
C VAL A 4 -7.31 4.79 -7.57
N GLY A 5 -6.18 4.87 -8.28
CA GLY A 5 -5.05 5.66 -7.81
C GLY A 5 -3.75 5.42 -8.56
N TRP A 6 -2.69 6.08 -8.07
CA TRP A 6 -1.36 6.04 -8.66
C TRP A 6 -0.31 5.79 -7.58
N LEU A 7 0.72 5.02 -7.92
CA LEU A 7 1.92 4.90 -7.11
C LEU A 7 2.78 6.15 -7.29
N THR A 8 3.01 6.90 -6.24
CA THR A 8 3.87 8.09 -6.26
C THR A 8 5.34 7.72 -6.03
N SER A 9 5.59 6.64 -5.29
CA SER A 9 6.94 6.16 -5.00
C SER A 9 6.92 4.66 -4.78
N GLY A 10 7.97 3.97 -5.22
CA GLY A 10 8.14 2.53 -5.01
C GLY A 10 9.60 2.20 -4.76
N GLY A 11 9.86 1.24 -3.89
CA GLY A 11 11.22 0.83 -3.54
C GLY A 11 11.28 -0.57 -2.93
N TRP A 12 12.50 -1.08 -2.78
CA TRP A 12 12.75 -2.33 -2.06
C TRP A 12 12.97 -2.05 -0.58
N GLY A 13 12.06 -2.53 0.27
CA GLY A 13 12.21 -2.43 1.71
C GLY A 13 13.17 -3.51 2.20
N TYR A 14 14.47 -3.23 2.27
CA TYR A 14 15.48 -4.16 2.78
C TYR A 14 15.13 -4.72 4.17
N THR A 15 14.51 -3.89 5.01
CA THR A 15 14.11 -4.27 6.37
C THR A 15 12.96 -5.27 6.42
N VAL A 16 12.07 -5.25 5.43
CA VAL A 16 10.90 -6.14 5.34
C VAL A 16 11.05 -7.21 4.24
N ASN A 17 12.16 -7.17 3.49
CA ASN A 17 12.45 -7.98 2.30
C ASN A 17 11.28 -8.06 1.31
N LYS A 18 10.64 -6.91 1.04
CA LYS A 18 9.48 -6.80 0.16
C LYS A 18 9.52 -5.51 -0.66
N ASN A 19 8.94 -5.55 -1.86
CA ASN A 19 8.63 -4.34 -2.62
C ASN A 19 7.55 -3.55 -1.87
N ILE A 20 7.84 -2.29 -1.59
CA ILE A 20 6.89 -1.35 -0.99
C ILE A 20 6.57 -0.29 -2.03
N GLY A 21 5.27 -0.12 -2.29
CA GLY A 21 4.74 0.98 -3.08
C GLY A 21 3.93 1.90 -2.18
N TYR A 22 4.17 3.20 -2.29
CA TYR A 22 3.34 4.22 -1.66
C TYR A 22 2.65 5.06 -2.73
N GLY A 23 1.35 5.22 -2.56
CA GLY A 23 0.50 5.87 -3.54
C GLY A 23 -0.75 6.42 -2.89
N TYR A 24 -1.48 7.20 -3.66
CA TYR A 24 -2.76 7.74 -3.24
C TYR A 24 -3.88 7.04 -3.97
N VAL A 25 -4.83 6.55 -3.20
CA VAL A 25 -6.10 6.03 -3.70
C VAL A 25 -7.13 7.15 -3.63
N ARG A 26 -7.83 7.40 -4.73
CA ARG A 26 -8.92 8.37 -4.88
C ARG A 26 -10.16 7.64 -5.34
N ASN A 27 -11.21 7.76 -4.56
CA ASN A 27 -12.55 7.35 -4.94
C ASN A 27 -13.49 8.57 -4.87
N PRO A 28 -14.15 8.97 -5.97
CA PRO A 28 -15.08 10.11 -5.95
C PRO A 28 -16.30 9.90 -5.03
N GLU A 29 -16.66 8.64 -4.73
CA GLU A 29 -17.77 8.28 -3.84
C GLU A 29 -17.39 8.28 -2.35
N GLY A 30 -16.10 8.49 -2.04
CA GLY A 30 -15.56 8.43 -0.68
C GLY A 30 -14.64 7.22 -0.49
N VAL A 31 -13.51 7.44 0.16
CA VAL A 31 -12.56 6.38 0.54
C VAL A 31 -12.77 6.04 2.02
N ASP A 32 -13.53 4.98 2.29
CA ASP A 32 -13.72 4.49 3.65
C ASP A 32 -12.75 3.35 3.99
N ASN A 33 -12.48 3.11 5.28
CA ASN A 33 -11.62 2.01 5.71
C ASN A 33 -12.18 0.65 5.27
N GLU A 34 -13.50 0.50 5.20
CA GLU A 34 -14.15 -0.72 4.69
C GLU A 34 -13.87 -0.95 3.20
N TYR A 35 -13.79 0.13 2.40
CA TYR A 35 -13.40 0.06 0.98
C TYR A 35 -11.99 -0.51 0.84
N PHE A 36 -11.08 -0.07 1.72
CA PHE A 36 -9.70 -0.54 1.79
C PHE A 36 -9.53 -1.97 2.28
N ILE A 37 -10.38 -2.41 3.22
CA ILE A 37 -10.27 -3.74 3.84
C ILE A 37 -10.97 -4.81 3.00
N SER A 38 -12.09 -4.46 2.34
CA SER A 38 -12.85 -5.40 1.52
C SER A 38 -12.36 -5.49 0.07
N GLY A 39 -11.55 -4.53 -0.38
CA GLY A 39 -11.00 -4.49 -1.73
C GLY A 39 -9.79 -5.41 -1.92
N THR A 40 -9.75 -6.12 -3.06
CA THR A 40 -8.51 -6.73 -3.55
C THR A 40 -7.81 -5.72 -4.45
N TYR A 41 -6.56 -5.40 -4.14
CA TYR A 41 -5.79 -4.43 -4.91
C TYR A 41 -4.75 -5.12 -5.76
N GLU A 42 -4.65 -4.66 -7.00
CA GLU A 42 -3.64 -5.10 -7.95
C GLU A 42 -2.89 -3.87 -8.45
N LEU A 43 -1.57 -3.96 -8.49
CA LEU A 43 -0.72 -2.91 -9.02
C LEU A 43 -0.24 -3.33 -10.41
N GLU A 44 -0.49 -2.49 -11.40
CA GLU A 44 0.07 -2.66 -12.73
C GLU A 44 1.43 -1.95 -12.83
N VAL A 45 2.50 -2.71 -13.02
CA VAL A 45 3.87 -2.21 -13.17
C VAL A 45 4.42 -2.76 -14.48
N ALA A 46 4.82 -1.88 -15.40
CA ALA A 46 5.39 -2.26 -16.70
C ALA A 46 4.54 -3.32 -17.44
N THR A 47 3.20 -3.14 -17.46
CA THR A 47 2.23 -4.04 -18.11
C THR A 47 2.04 -5.39 -17.40
N VAL A 48 2.63 -5.57 -16.21
CA VAL A 48 2.44 -6.76 -15.37
C VAL A 48 1.57 -6.39 -14.16
N ARG A 49 0.51 -7.16 -13.93
CA ARG A 49 -0.32 -7.02 -12.73
C ARG A 49 0.26 -7.83 -11.60
N HIS A 50 0.56 -7.15 -10.50
CA HIS A 50 1.04 -7.75 -9.27
C HIS A 50 -0.03 -7.61 -8.19
N SER A 51 -0.41 -8.72 -7.56
CA SER A 51 -1.30 -8.70 -6.42
C SER A 51 -0.65 -7.96 -5.26
N CYS A 52 -1.29 -6.91 -4.76
CA CYS A 52 -0.76 -6.11 -3.66
C CYS A 52 -1.71 -6.17 -2.47
N LYS A 53 -1.15 -6.32 -1.27
CA LYS A 53 -1.91 -6.13 -0.04
C LYS A 53 -1.80 -4.68 0.37
N LEU A 54 -2.96 -4.04 0.50
CA LEU A 54 -3.04 -2.70 1.04
C LEU A 54 -2.63 -2.74 2.52
N GLN A 55 -1.71 -1.87 2.90
CA GLN A 55 -1.27 -1.76 4.29
C GLN A 55 -1.50 -0.33 4.77
N LEU A 56 -2.53 -0.15 5.62
CA LEU A 56 -2.91 1.15 6.20
C LEU A 56 -2.05 1.55 7.40
N GLY A 57 -1.39 0.57 8.02
CA GLY A 57 -0.52 0.77 9.18
C GLY A 57 0.97 0.82 8.83
N PRO A 58 1.83 1.23 9.78
CA PRO A 58 3.28 1.22 9.59
C PRO A 58 3.81 -0.18 9.26
N LEU A 59 4.57 -0.28 8.15
CA LEU A 59 5.24 -1.50 7.67
C LEU A 59 6.36 -1.99 8.59
N TYR A 60 6.89 -1.10 9.42
CA TYR A 60 8.03 -1.39 10.28
C TYR A 60 7.83 -0.72 11.63
N ASP A 61 8.02 -1.50 12.70
CA ASP A 61 7.92 -1.10 14.11
C ASP A 61 6.60 -0.40 14.50
N PRO A 62 5.44 -1.08 14.41
CA PRO A 62 4.15 -0.51 14.81
C PRO A 62 4.05 -0.20 16.32
N LYS A 63 4.95 -0.74 17.14
CA LYS A 63 4.95 -0.59 18.61
C LYS A 63 5.99 0.40 19.14
N LEU A 64 6.76 1.07 18.28
CA LEU A 64 7.80 2.03 18.67
C LEU A 64 8.82 1.46 19.70
N GLU A 65 9.00 0.14 19.76
CA GLU A 65 9.78 -0.52 20.81
C GLU A 65 11.28 -0.20 20.70
N ARG A 66 11.76 0.22 19.53
CA ARG A 66 13.16 0.60 19.32
C ARG A 66 13.48 2.09 19.55
N VAL A 67 12.49 2.98 19.50
CA VAL A 67 12.71 4.44 19.63
C VAL A 67 12.57 4.91 21.09
N ARG A 68 11.95 4.09 21.95
CA ARG A 68 12.01 4.30 23.40
C ARG A 68 13.40 3.90 23.93
N LYS A 69 14.34 4.84 23.93
CA LYS A 69 15.52 4.80 24.79
C LYS A 69 15.64 6.12 25.54
#